data_AF-A0A2K2F977-F1
#
_entry.id   AF-A0A2K2F977-F1
#
_cell.length_a   1.000
_cell.length_b   1.000
_cell.length_c   1.000
_cell.angle_alpha   90.00
_cell.angle_beta   90.00
_cell.angle_gamma   90.00
#
_symmetry.space_group_name_H-M   'P 1'
#
loop_
_entity.id
_entity.type
_entity.pdbx_description
1 polymer ?
#
loop_
_entity_poly.entity_id
_entity_poly.type
_entity_poly.pdbx_seq_one_letter_code
_entity_poly.pdbx_strand_id
1 'polypeptide(L)'
;MKKSLACPLILAVLVAIDQVSKLAIAHYFVNADMVLIPDILRFRPVLNTYLNWIASIIEYKTPVWFMIAAQIFSLAIVFLYYHYLSYLWTQGRKFLNGMVVFLTAGIMCSFVDVVFWGGSLDFLRLFDWFTFDLKDVYLNVGVISALIFCVNYYLKKYSKLSKEERRQTSILLWIRKCMLSSARE
;
A
#
# COMPACT_ATOMS: atom_id res chain seq x y z
N MET A 1 17.67 -25.57 -5.31
CA MET A 1 17.19 -24.34 -4.64
C MET A 1 15.98 -24.69 -3.77
N LYS A 2 16.09 -24.71 -2.43
CA LYS A 2 14.91 -24.88 -1.56
C LYS A 2 14.00 -23.66 -1.76
N LYS A 3 12.83 -23.82 -2.38
CA LYS A 3 11.82 -22.76 -2.44
C LYS A 3 11.37 -22.48 -1.01
N SER A 4 11.59 -21.27 -0.52
CA SER A 4 11.11 -20.86 0.80
C SER A 4 9.59 -20.74 0.75
N LEU A 5 8.88 -21.63 1.44
CA LEU A 5 7.41 -21.63 1.56
C LEU A 5 6.89 -20.54 2.51
N ALA A 6 7.78 -19.80 3.18
CA ALA A 6 7.41 -18.83 4.20
C ALA A 6 6.58 -17.65 3.65
N CYS A 7 6.95 -17.08 2.49
CA CYS A 7 6.23 -15.90 1.96
C CYS A 7 4.80 -16.22 1.52
N PRO A 8 4.53 -17.32 0.77
CA PRO A 8 3.15 -17.71 0.47
C PRO A 8 2.32 -18.03 1.72
N LEU A 9 2.93 -18.66 2.73
CA LEU A 9 2.23 -18.97 3.99
C LEU A 9 1.84 -17.68 4.74
N ILE A 10 2.77 -16.73 4.89
CA ILE A 10 2.48 -15.45 5.55
C ILE A 10 1.39 -14.69 4.78
N LEU A 11 1.48 -14.66 3.44
CA LEU A 11 0.45 -14.06 2.59
C LEU A 11 -0.93 -14.66 2.86
N ALA A 12 -1.04 -16.00 2.85
CA ALA A 12 -2.29 -16.69 3.12
C ALA A 12 -2.84 -16.39 4.52
N VAL A 13 -1.96 -16.31 5.53
CA VAL A 13 -2.35 -15.95 6.90
C VAL A 13 -2.87 -14.51 6.98
N LEU A 14 -2.21 -13.54 6.35
CA LEU A 14 -2.67 -12.14 6.36
C LEU A 14 -4.05 -11.98 5.69
N VAL A 15 -4.24 -12.65 4.55
CA VAL A 15 -5.53 -12.66 3.85
C VAL A 15 -6.61 -13.34 4.71
N ALA A 16 -6.28 -14.48 5.32
CA ALA A 16 -7.21 -15.18 6.21
C ALA A 16 -7.59 -14.32 7.42
N ILE A 17 -6.64 -13.62 8.04
CA ILE A 17 -6.91 -12.74 9.18
C ILE A 17 -7.89 -11.63 8.79
N ASP A 18 -7.68 -10.95 7.66
CA ASP A 18 -8.59 -9.90 7.19
C ASP A 18 -10.00 -10.45 6.90
N GLN A 19 -10.08 -11.52 6.11
CA GLN A 19 -11.36 -12.06 5.66
C GLN A 19 -12.15 -12.71 6.80
N VAL A 20 -11.49 -13.45 7.69
CA VAL A 20 -12.15 -14.01 8.89
C VAL A 20 -12.60 -12.90 9.84
N SER A 21 -11.79 -11.86 10.03
CA SER A 21 -12.19 -10.71 10.87
C SER A 21 -13.44 -10.05 10.29
N LYS A 22 -13.50 -9.80 8.99
CA LYS A 22 -14.68 -9.22 8.32
C LYS A 22 -15.91 -10.10 8.44
N LEU A 23 -15.78 -11.41 8.24
CA LEU A 23 -16.90 -12.34 8.42
C LEU A 23 -17.42 -12.34 9.87
N ALA A 24 -16.51 -12.38 10.85
CA ALA A 24 -16.90 -12.31 12.26
C ALA A 24 -17.58 -10.97 12.60
N ILE A 25 -17.03 -9.85 12.12
CA ILE A 25 -17.62 -8.52 12.36
C ILE A 25 -18.99 -8.40 11.70
N ALA A 26 -19.13 -8.83 10.44
CA ALA A 26 -20.40 -8.78 9.73
C ALA A 26 -21.49 -9.59 10.43
N HIS A 27 -21.14 -10.74 11.03
CA HIS A 27 -22.12 -11.61 11.67
C HIS A 27 -22.46 -11.19 13.10
N TYR A 28 -21.47 -10.79 13.89
CA TYR A 28 -21.65 -10.55 15.33
C TYR A 28 -21.65 -9.08 15.74
N PHE A 29 -21.05 -8.19 14.95
CA PHE A 29 -20.72 -6.83 15.39
C PHE A 29 -21.08 -5.72 14.40
N VAL A 30 -21.82 -6.01 13.33
CA VAL A 30 -22.09 -5.03 12.24
C VAL A 30 -22.76 -3.74 12.72
N ASN A 31 -23.57 -3.82 13.79
CA ASN A 31 -24.27 -2.67 14.38
C ASN A 31 -23.57 -2.10 15.63
N ALA A 32 -22.36 -2.55 15.95
CA ALA A 32 -21.61 -2.05 17.09
C ALA A 32 -21.11 -0.62 16.82
N ASP A 33 -21.19 0.22 17.85
CA ASP A 33 -20.51 1.52 17.90
C ASP A 33 -19.81 1.62 19.25
N MET A 34 -18.50 1.40 19.24
CA MET A 34 -17.67 1.40 20.45
C MET A 34 -16.57 2.45 20.32
N VAL A 35 -16.46 3.32 21.32
CA VAL A 35 -15.33 4.25 21.42
C VAL A 35 -14.14 3.48 21.98
N LEU A 36 -13.07 3.35 21.20
CA LEU A 36 -11.83 2.70 21.63
C LEU A 36 -10.89 3.72 22.28
N ILE A 37 -10.74 4.88 21.63
CA ILE A 37 -9.98 6.03 22.13
C ILE A 37 -10.85 7.27 21.90
N PRO A 38 -11.24 8.02 22.95
CA PRO A 38 -12.05 9.23 22.82
C PRO A 38 -11.47 10.17 21.76
N ASP A 39 -12.33 10.69 20.88
CA ASP A 39 -12.03 11.63 19.78
C ASP A 39 -11.02 11.16 18.72
N ILE A 40 -10.44 9.96 18.86
CA ILE A 40 -9.39 9.46 17.97
C ILE A 40 -9.82 8.20 17.24
N LEU A 41 -10.29 7.18 17.95
CA LEU A 41 -10.50 5.85 17.39
C LEU A 41 -11.81 5.22 17.86
N ARG A 42 -12.64 4.81 16.91
CA ARG A 42 -13.93 4.14 17.17
C ARG A 42 -14.01 2.87 16.36
N PHE A 43 -14.57 1.82 16.95
CA PHE A 43 -14.98 0.64 16.22
C PHE A 43 -16.43 0.82 15.79
N ARG A 44 -16.63 1.01 14.49
CA ARG A 44 -17.94 1.25 13.89
C ARG A 44 -17.95 0.66 12.47
N PRO A 45 -18.42 -0.58 12.29
CA PRO A 45 -18.46 -1.23 10.99
C PRO A 45 -19.35 -0.48 10.00
N VAL A 46 -18.86 -0.31 8.78
CA VAL A 46 -19.52 0.35 7.66
C VAL A 46 -19.16 -0.38 6.38
N LEU A 47 -20.16 -0.77 5.59
CA LEU A 47 -19.93 -1.28 4.24
C LEU A 47 -19.69 -0.11 3.28
N ASN A 48 -18.43 0.10 2.92
CA ASN A 48 -17.98 1.12 1.99
C ASN A 48 -18.15 0.67 0.53
N THR A 49 -19.21 1.17 -0.12
CA THR A 49 -19.50 0.90 -1.54
C THR A 49 -18.85 1.88 -2.52
N TYR A 50 -18.12 2.89 -2.02
CA TYR A 50 -17.34 3.81 -2.87
C TYR A 50 -15.98 3.20 -3.29
N LEU A 51 -15.59 2.09 -2.65
CA LEU A 51 -14.46 1.20 -2.95
C LEU A 51 -13.05 1.78 -2.70
N ASN A 52 -12.91 3.09 -2.55
CA ASN A 52 -11.70 3.73 -2.06
C ASN A 52 -12.04 5.05 -1.33
N TRP A 53 -11.14 5.50 -0.46
CA TRP A 53 -11.38 6.65 0.42
C TRP A 53 -11.54 7.97 -0.34
N ILE A 54 -10.78 8.19 -1.43
CA ILE A 54 -10.89 9.40 -2.26
C ILE A 54 -12.28 9.47 -2.88
N ALA A 55 -12.73 8.37 -3.47
CA ALA A 55 -14.06 8.22 -4.05
C ALA A 55 -15.17 8.42 -2.99
N SER A 56 -14.94 8.01 -1.75
CA SER A 56 -15.86 8.27 -0.64
C SER A 56 -15.96 9.76 -0.29
N ILE A 57 -14.87 10.53 -0.39
CA ILE A 57 -14.88 11.98 -0.10
C ILE A 57 -15.60 12.76 -1.19
N ILE A 58 -15.42 12.38 -2.46
CA ILE A 58 -16.06 13.06 -3.60
C ILE A 58 -17.41 12.43 -3.98
N GLU A 59 -17.92 11.49 -3.17
CA GLU A 59 -19.17 10.76 -3.37
C GLU A 59 -19.29 10.06 -4.74
N TYR A 60 -18.16 9.64 -5.31
CA TYR A 60 -18.11 8.97 -6.61
C TYR A 60 -18.24 7.46 -6.45
N LYS A 61 -19.35 6.88 -6.93
CA LYS A 61 -19.54 5.42 -6.89
C LYS A 61 -18.69 4.72 -7.94
N THR A 62 -17.49 4.31 -7.55
CA THR A 62 -16.54 3.61 -8.43
C THR A 62 -17.16 2.30 -8.94
N PRO A 63 -17.15 2.04 -10.25
CA PRO A 63 -17.63 0.77 -10.79
C PRO A 63 -16.76 -0.42 -10.33
N VAL A 64 -17.40 -1.52 -9.94
CA VAL A 64 -16.73 -2.76 -9.47
C VAL A 64 -15.69 -3.28 -10.48
N TRP A 65 -16.03 -3.30 -11.77
CA TRP A 65 -15.12 -3.78 -12.82
C TRP A 65 -13.87 -2.90 -12.97
N PHE A 66 -14.00 -1.59 -12.74
CA PHE A 66 -12.87 -0.67 -12.74
C PHE A 66 -11.91 -0.99 -11.59
N MET A 67 -12.45 -1.26 -10.40
CA MET A 67 -11.62 -1.66 -9.25
C MET A 67 -10.91 -3.00 -9.48
N ILE A 68 -11.61 -3.99 -10.04
CA ILE A 68 -11.00 -5.28 -10.41
C ILE A 68 -9.84 -5.06 -11.39
N ALA A 69 -10.04 -4.24 -12.43
CA ALA A 69 -8.99 -3.92 -13.39
C ALA A 69 -7.80 -3.20 -12.73
N ALA A 70 -8.06 -2.23 -11.85
CA ALA A 70 -7.03 -1.51 -11.10
C ALA A 70 -6.22 -2.43 -10.17
N GLN A 71 -6.86 -3.42 -9.54
CA GLN A 71 -6.20 -4.40 -8.67
C GLN A 71 -5.31 -5.36 -9.47
N ILE A 72 -5.78 -5.87 -10.61
CA ILE A 72 -4.98 -6.71 -11.52
C ILE A 72 -3.76 -5.92 -12.02
N PHE A 73 -3.99 -4.67 -12.45
CA PHE A 73 -2.91 -3.78 -12.87
C PHE A 73 -1.91 -3.52 -11.74
N SER A 74 -2.39 -3.30 -10.52
CA SER A 74 -1.55 -3.12 -9.34
C SER A 74 -0.71 -4.35 -9.02
N LEU A 75 -1.25 -5.57 -9.14
CA LEU A 75 -0.48 -6.82 -9.00
C LEU A 75 0.62 -6.92 -10.06
N ALA A 76 0.34 -6.54 -11.30
CA ALA A 76 1.36 -6.51 -12.36
C ALA A 76 2.49 -5.51 -12.01
N ILE A 77 2.15 -4.32 -11.51
CA ILE A 77 3.15 -3.33 -11.05
C ILE A 77 3.98 -3.91 -9.90
N VAL A 78 3.35 -4.49 -8.88
CA VAL A 78 4.07 -5.09 -7.73
C VAL A 78 5.03 -6.18 -8.20
N PHE A 79 4.61 -7.02 -9.15
CA PHE A 79 5.44 -8.07 -9.73
C PHE A 79 6.66 -7.50 -10.47
N LEU A 80 6.45 -6.52 -11.36
CA LEU A 80 7.53 -5.87 -12.11
C LEU A 80 8.50 -5.15 -11.16
N TYR A 81 7.95 -4.45 -10.18
CA TYR A 81 8.71 -3.72 -9.16
C TYR A 81 9.58 -4.65 -8.32
N TYR A 82 9.02 -5.79 -7.87
CA TYR A 82 9.77 -6.82 -7.17
C TYR A 82 10.95 -7.33 -8.00
N HIS A 83 10.70 -7.66 -9.28
CA HIS A 83 11.75 -8.14 -10.17
C HIS A 83 12.86 -7.10 -10.35
N TYR A 84 12.50 -5.85 -10.64
CA TYR A 84 13.45 -4.75 -10.82
C TYR A 84 14.30 -4.50 -9.57
N LEU A 85 13.67 -4.37 -8.39
CA LEU A 85 14.41 -4.09 -7.15
C LEU A 85 15.24 -5.28 -6.68
N SER A 86 14.78 -6.51 -6.89
CA SER A 86 15.54 -7.70 -6.56
C SER A 86 16.83 -7.81 -7.38
N TYR A 87 16.81 -7.30 -8.61
CA TYR A 87 17.99 -7.16 -9.46
C TYR A 87 18.94 -6.06 -8.94
N LEU A 88 18.40 -4.89 -8.57
CA LEU A 88 19.22 -3.76 -8.11
C LEU A 88 19.91 -3.98 -6.76
N TRP A 89 19.24 -4.64 -5.80
CA TRP A 89 19.73 -4.68 -4.43
C TRP A 89 19.49 -6.02 -3.73
N THR A 90 20.39 -6.96 -4.00
CA THR A 90 20.36 -8.34 -3.48
C THR A 90 20.41 -8.43 -1.95
N GLN A 91 21.12 -7.53 -1.28
CA GLN A 91 21.25 -7.51 0.18
C GLN A 91 19.93 -7.14 0.90
N GLY A 92 19.03 -6.40 0.24
CA GLY A 92 17.74 -5.98 0.77
C GLY A 92 16.61 -7.00 0.60
N ARG A 93 16.90 -8.21 0.11
CA ARG A 93 15.88 -9.17 -0.36
C ARG A 93 14.84 -9.57 0.69
N LYS A 94 15.22 -9.75 1.96
CA LYS A 94 14.27 -10.11 3.02
C LYS A 94 13.24 -9.00 3.25
N PHE A 95 13.70 -7.75 3.29
CA PHE A 95 12.84 -6.57 3.44
C PHE A 95 11.93 -6.40 2.23
N LEU A 96 12.49 -6.55 1.02
CA LEU A 96 11.73 -6.53 -0.23
C LEU A 96 10.64 -7.61 -0.26
N ASN A 97 10.94 -8.83 0.19
CA ASN A 97 9.94 -9.90 0.27
C ASN A 97 8.79 -9.54 1.23
N GLY A 98 9.11 -8.97 2.41
CA GLY A 98 8.08 -8.52 3.35
C GLY A 98 7.19 -7.44 2.76
N MET A 99 7.78 -6.44 2.12
CA MET A 99 7.07 -5.37 1.40
C MET A 99 6.10 -5.94 0.35
N VAL A 100 6.56 -6.87 -0.50
CA VAL A 100 5.70 -7.51 -1.51
C VAL A 100 4.57 -8.31 -0.87
N VAL A 101 4.84 -9.05 0.21
CA VAL A 101 3.81 -9.80 0.92
C VAL A 101 2.70 -8.88 1.42
N PHE A 102 3.02 -7.73 2.02
CA PHE A 102 2.01 -6.77 2.48
C PHE A 102 1.21 -6.14 1.32
N LEU A 103 1.89 -5.71 0.25
CA LEU A 103 1.22 -5.16 -0.93
C LEU A 103 0.27 -6.19 -1.57
N THR A 104 0.76 -7.40 -1.80
CA THR A 104 -0.05 -8.47 -2.40
C THR A 104 -1.20 -8.88 -1.48
N ALA A 105 -0.98 -8.99 -0.17
CA ALA A 105 -2.05 -9.29 0.79
C ALA A 105 -3.17 -8.24 0.73
N GLY A 106 -2.82 -6.95 0.81
CA GLY A 106 -3.80 -5.86 0.73
C GLY A 106 -4.58 -5.84 -0.59
N ILE A 107 -3.90 -6.08 -1.72
CA ILE A 107 -4.57 -6.15 -3.04
C ILE A 107 -5.50 -7.37 -3.11
N MET A 108 -5.06 -8.54 -2.62
CA MET A 108 -5.88 -9.76 -2.61
C MET A 108 -7.12 -9.60 -1.72
N CYS A 109 -6.97 -9.04 -0.52
CA CYS A 109 -8.10 -8.71 0.36
C CYS A 109 -9.09 -7.77 -0.34
N SER A 110 -8.60 -6.67 -0.94
CA SER A 110 -9.42 -5.73 -1.69
C SER A 110 -10.17 -6.39 -2.86
N PHE A 111 -9.51 -7.31 -3.57
CA PHE A 111 -10.14 -8.08 -4.64
C PHE A 111 -11.27 -8.98 -4.13
N VAL A 112 -11.05 -9.70 -3.02
CA VAL A 112 -12.08 -10.54 -2.39
C VAL A 112 -13.27 -9.68 -1.96
N ASP A 113 -13.03 -8.56 -1.29
CA ASP A 113 -14.09 -7.64 -0.88
C ASP A 113 -14.94 -7.16 -2.06
N VAL A 114 -14.29 -6.64 -3.11
CA VAL A 114 -14.97 -6.09 -4.29
C VAL A 114 -15.79 -7.16 -5.02
N VAL A 115 -15.26 -8.37 -5.15
CA VAL A 115 -15.92 -9.47 -5.88
C VAL A 115 -17.09 -10.05 -5.10
N PHE A 116 -16.94 -10.28 -3.80
CA PHE A 116 -17.95 -11.00 -3.01
C PHE A 116 -18.92 -10.10 -2.24
N TRP A 117 -18.51 -8.87 -1.91
CA TRP A 117 -19.30 -7.95 -1.09
C TRP A 117 -19.81 -6.73 -1.88
N GLY A 118 -19.30 -6.49 -3.09
CA GLY A 118 -19.62 -5.28 -3.87
C GLY A 118 -19.19 -3.98 -3.19
N GLY A 119 -18.29 -4.08 -2.21
CA GLY A 119 -17.93 -3.06 -1.25
C GLY A 119 -16.81 -3.56 -0.34
N SER A 120 -16.39 -2.75 0.62
CA SER A 120 -15.45 -3.12 1.67
C SER A 120 -16.09 -2.99 3.03
N LEU A 121 -16.00 -4.00 3.90
CA LEU A 121 -16.40 -3.82 5.29
C LEU A 121 -15.27 -3.15 6.07
N ASP A 122 -15.35 -1.83 6.19
CA ASP A 122 -14.42 -1.02 6.98
C ASP A 122 -14.95 -0.94 8.41
N PHE A 123 -14.08 -0.97 9.43
CA PHE A 123 -14.57 -1.12 10.82
C PHE A 123 -13.83 -0.31 11.88
N LEU A 124 -12.68 0.29 11.55
CA LEU A 124 -12.01 1.25 12.41
C LEU A 124 -12.17 2.66 11.86
N ARG A 125 -12.79 3.55 12.63
CA ARG A 125 -12.96 4.96 12.29
C ARG A 125 -11.97 5.82 13.07
N LEU A 126 -11.19 6.62 12.34
CA LEU A 126 -10.17 7.54 12.82
C LEU A 126 -10.66 9.00 12.70
N PHE A 127 -10.54 9.77 13.80
CA PHE A 127 -10.89 11.20 13.89
C PHE A 127 -12.27 11.57 13.28
N ASP A 128 -13.22 10.64 13.28
CA ASP A 128 -14.55 10.76 12.70
C ASP A 128 -14.67 11.03 11.17
N TRP A 129 -13.59 11.06 10.38
CA TRP A 129 -13.70 11.28 8.92
C TRP A 129 -13.13 10.16 8.05
N PHE A 130 -12.34 9.25 8.63
CA PHE A 130 -11.71 8.16 7.88
C PHE A 130 -12.04 6.82 8.48
N THR A 131 -12.61 5.90 7.70
CA THR A 131 -12.83 4.51 8.14
C THR A 131 -11.95 3.58 7.31
N PHE A 132 -11.35 2.59 7.96
CA PHE A 132 -10.42 1.66 7.34
C PHE A 132 -10.53 0.25 7.93
N ASP A 133 -9.91 -0.71 7.25
CA ASP A 133 -9.78 -2.10 7.68
C ASP A 133 -8.32 -2.58 7.70
N LEU A 134 -8.09 -3.89 7.87
CA LEU A 134 -6.74 -4.45 7.87
C LEU A 134 -6.08 -4.41 6.49
N LYS A 135 -6.83 -4.49 5.39
CA LYS A 135 -6.26 -4.41 4.04
C LYS A 135 -5.63 -3.04 3.80
N ASP A 136 -6.24 -1.98 4.31
CA ASP A 136 -5.72 -0.61 4.17
C ASP A 136 -4.42 -0.46 4.97
N VAL A 137 -4.34 -1.08 6.15
CA VAL A 137 -3.10 -1.16 6.93
C VAL A 137 -2.03 -1.93 6.16
N TYR A 138 -2.35 -3.08 5.55
CA TYR A 138 -1.40 -3.86 4.77
C TYR A 138 -0.86 -3.08 3.57
N LEU A 139 -1.73 -2.41 2.81
CA LEU A 139 -1.33 -1.57 1.69
C LEU A 139 -0.41 -0.42 2.15
N ASN A 140 -0.77 0.28 3.23
CA ASN A 140 0.04 1.37 3.77
C ASN A 140 1.41 0.89 4.26
N VAL A 141 1.48 -0.23 4.99
CA VAL A 141 2.75 -0.83 5.42
C VAL A 141 3.60 -1.21 4.20
N GLY A 142 3.00 -1.79 3.17
CA GLY A 142 3.66 -2.13 1.92
C GLY A 142 4.24 -0.91 1.19
N VAL A 143 3.46 0.16 1.03
CA VAL A 143 3.90 1.40 0.37
C VAL A 143 4.99 2.11 1.17
N ILE A 144 4.82 2.26 2.49
CA ILE A 144 5.83 2.86 3.37
C ILE A 144 7.14 2.06 3.30
N SER A 145 7.05 0.73 3.31
CA SER A 145 8.22 -0.13 3.15
C SER A 145 8.90 0.09 1.79
N ALA A 146 8.14 0.22 0.71
CA ALA A 146 8.70 0.52 -0.62
C ALA A 146 9.47 1.84 -0.65
N LEU A 147 8.89 2.90 -0.05
CA LEU A 147 9.55 4.20 0.07
C LEU A 147 10.86 4.10 0.87
N ILE A 148 10.83 3.43 2.03
CA ILE A 148 12.01 3.21 2.87
C ILE A 148 13.09 2.43 2.10
N PHE A 149 12.71 1.39 1.37
CA PHE A 149 13.63 0.60 0.57
C PHE A 149 14.31 1.45 -0.51
N CYS A 150 13.53 2.22 -1.27
CA CYS A 150 14.05 3.14 -2.28
C CYS A 150 15.01 4.16 -1.66
N VAL A 151 14.59 4.87 -0.62
CA VAL A 151 15.41 5.88 0.06
C VAL A 151 16.72 5.27 0.53
N ASN A 152 16.69 4.12 1.22
CA ASN A 152 17.89 3.46 1.71
C ASN A 152 18.82 3.01 0.58
N TYR A 153 18.26 2.49 -0.53
CA TYR A 153 19.04 2.13 -1.71
C TYR A 153 19.75 3.35 -2.30
N TYR A 154 19.02 4.45 -2.52
CA TYR A 154 19.56 5.66 -3.10
C TYR A 154 20.56 6.35 -2.18
N LEU A 155 20.34 6.38 -0.86
CA LEU A 155 21.32 6.90 0.10
C LEU A 155 22.62 6.09 0.07
N LYS A 156 22.53 4.76 0.03
CA LYS A 156 23.71 3.87 -0.05
C LYS A 156 24.43 3.97 -1.40
N LYS A 157 23.69 4.22 -2.48
CA LYS A 157 24.28 4.50 -3.81
C LYS A 157 24.98 5.85 -3.79
N TYR A 158 24.32 6.89 -3.27
CA TYR A 158 24.85 8.24 -3.17
C TYR A 158 26.13 8.31 -2.31
N SER A 159 26.18 7.58 -1.19
CA SER A 159 27.36 7.51 -0.33
C SER A 159 28.59 6.91 -1.02
N LYS A 160 28.40 6.13 -2.09
CA LYS A 160 29.48 5.53 -2.89
C LYS A 160 29.94 6.39 -4.07
N LEU A 161 29.19 7.44 -4.43
CA LEU A 161 29.56 8.34 -5.51
C LEU A 161 30.78 9.18 -5.14
N SER A 162 31.66 9.41 -6.11
CA SER A 162 32.77 10.36 -6.04
C SER A 162 32.27 11.81 -5.89
N LYS A 163 33.15 12.75 -5.51
CA LYS A 163 32.79 14.18 -5.42
C LYS A 163 32.28 14.74 -6.76
N GLU A 164 32.86 14.32 -7.88
CA GLU A 164 32.48 14.73 -9.24
C GLU A 164 31.05 14.25 -9.56
N GLU A 165 30.76 12.97 -9.31
CA GLU A 165 29.45 12.36 -9.55
C GLU A 165 28.37 12.97 -8.64
N ARG A 166 28.69 13.21 -7.35
CA ARG A 166 27.75 13.87 -6.42
C ARG A 166 27.39 15.28 -6.86
N ARG A 167 28.36 16.02 -7.41
CA ARG A 167 28.13 17.36 -7.97
C ARG A 167 27.17 17.28 -9.16
N GLN A 168 27.38 16.35 -10.10
CA GLN A 168 26.46 16.17 -11.23
C GLN A 168 25.05 15.73 -10.81
N THR A 169 24.93 14.91 -9.75
CA THR A 169 23.64 14.41 -9.26
C THR A 169 22.95 15.38 -8.28
N SER A 170 23.53 16.55 -7.98
CA SER A 170 22.91 17.48 -7.05
C SER A 170 21.63 18.07 -7.66
N ILE A 171 20.51 17.86 -6.98
CA ILE A 171 19.20 18.41 -7.34
C ILE A 171 19.28 19.93 -7.52
N LEU A 172 20.10 20.61 -6.71
CA LEU A 172 20.40 22.04 -6.82
C LEU A 172 21.01 22.44 -8.17
N LEU A 173 21.89 21.63 -8.77
CA LEU A 173 22.45 21.92 -10.10
C LEU A 173 21.45 21.68 -11.22
N TRP A 174 20.56 20.70 -11.07
CA TRP A 174 19.47 20.47 -12.03
C TRP A 174 18.45 21.62 -11.97
N ILE A 175 17.99 22.01 -10.78
CA ILE A 175 17.10 23.16 -10.57
C ILE A 175 17.75 24.44 -11.10
N ARG A 176 19.05 24.67 -10.80
CA ARG A 176 19.76 25.86 -11.26
C ARG A 176 19.94 25.87 -12.78
N LYS A 177 20.14 24.72 -13.43
CA LYS A 177 20.16 24.61 -14.90
C LYS A 177 18.80 24.92 -15.52
N CYS A 178 17.72 24.38 -14.97
CA CYS A 178 16.35 24.66 -15.43
C CYS A 178 15.97 26.15 -15.26
N MET A 179 16.34 26.78 -14.14
CA MET A 179 16.09 28.21 -13.94
C MET A 179 16.97 29.11 -14.82
N LEU A 180 18.21 28.69 -15.13
CA LEU A 180 19.10 29.46 -16.01
C LEU A 180 18.78 29.29 -17.51
N SER A 181 18.05 28.24 -17.89
CA SER A 181 17.53 28.09 -19.27
C SER A 181 16.27 28.91 -19.51
N SER A 182 15.41 29.08 -18.49
CA SER A 182 14.20 29.91 -18.62
C SER A 182 14.45 31.42 -18.55
N ALA A 183 15.65 31.84 -18.14
CA ALA A 183 16.05 33.25 -18.07
C ALA A 183 16.78 33.74 -19.33
N ARG A 184 16.91 32.88 -20.36
CA ARG A 184 17.54 33.21 -21.66
C ARG A 184 16.55 33.25 -22.83
N GLU A 185 15.25 33.13 -22.53
CA GLU A 185 14.14 33.46 -23.43
C GLU A 185 13.59 34.84 -23.04
#